data_AF-A0A2E3EKX3-F1
#
_entry.id   AF-A0A2E3EKX3-F1
#
_cell.length_a   1.000
_cell.length_b   1.000
_cell.length_c   1.000
_cell.angle_alpha   90.00
_cell.angle_beta   90.00
_cell.angle_gamma   90.00
#
_symmetry.space_group_name_H-M   'P 1'
#
loop_
_entity.id
_entity.type
_entity.pdbx_description
1 polymer ?
#
loop_
_entity_poly.entity_id
_entity_poly.type
_entity_poly.pdbx_seq_one_letter_code
_entity_poly.pdbx_strand_id
1 'polypeptide(L)'
;MTEKVIAYQAVVENPLGRSTDWPEHCALGVVAHRRYGVDGIDVGPVIEVIQFEDDEALWAPVETDLRDLIAGCSLISTPEGARSLAAKLIEAADAADQVAGEVTGFAPATYDLIAHLRRQIAFSGRTFGPGSRAGGIVAHITKELDEIKAAPGDLAEWVDVILLALDGAWRTGASPEAVVTALAAKQAKNETRSWPDWREMPEDGPIEHVRSEVPSCR
;
A
#
# COMPACT_ATOMS: atom_id res chain seq x y z
N MET A 1 0.29 1.48 -46.16
CA MET A 1 0.29 0.51 -45.03
C MET A 1 1.40 0.93 -44.11
N THR A 2 1.05 1.21 -42.85
CA THR A 2 1.90 1.81 -41.84
C THR A 2 2.76 0.72 -41.18
N GLU A 3 4.09 0.82 -41.26
CA GLU A 3 4.97 -0.18 -40.62
C GLU A 3 5.02 0.09 -39.10
N LYS A 4 4.25 -0.69 -38.32
CA LYS A 4 4.30 -0.69 -36.85
C LYS A 4 5.26 -1.79 -36.39
N VAL A 5 6.31 -1.43 -35.67
CA VAL A 5 7.23 -2.42 -35.07
C VAL A 5 7.04 -2.43 -33.56
N ILE A 6 6.27 -3.39 -33.07
CA ILE A 6 5.99 -3.56 -31.63
C ILE A 6 7.25 -4.09 -30.93
N ALA A 7 7.72 -3.37 -29.92
CA ALA A 7 8.83 -3.78 -29.06
C ALA A 7 8.35 -4.46 -27.77
N TYR A 8 7.16 -4.08 -27.29
CA TYR A 8 6.55 -4.59 -26.07
C TYR A 8 5.05 -4.42 -26.12
N GLN A 9 4.31 -5.38 -25.57
CA GLN A 9 2.87 -5.31 -25.36
C GLN A 9 2.54 -5.97 -24.03
N ALA A 10 1.67 -5.33 -23.25
CA ALA A 10 1.05 -5.91 -22.08
C ALA A 10 -0.44 -5.57 -22.05
N VAL A 11 -1.21 -6.46 -21.44
CA VAL A 11 -2.62 -6.23 -21.12
C VAL A 11 -2.71 -6.22 -19.61
N VAL A 12 -3.29 -5.17 -19.05
CA VAL A 12 -3.52 -5.04 -17.61
C VAL A 12 -5.02 -5.07 -17.33
N GLU A 13 -5.41 -5.63 -16.21
CA GLU A 13 -6.80 -5.56 -15.74
C GLU A 13 -7.19 -4.09 -15.58
N ASN A 14 -8.39 -3.71 -16.04
CA ASN A 14 -8.87 -2.34 -15.92
C ASN A 14 -9.06 -2.00 -14.44
N PRO A 15 -8.22 -1.13 -13.84
CA PRO A 15 -8.27 -0.87 -12.41
C PRO A 15 -9.55 -0.11 -11.99
N LEU A 16 -10.28 0.45 -12.96
CA LEU A 16 -11.54 1.17 -12.75
C LEU A 16 -12.78 0.30 -12.97
N GLY A 17 -12.62 -0.96 -13.41
CA GLY A 17 -13.74 -1.82 -13.83
C GLY A 17 -14.78 -2.12 -12.75
N ARG A 18 -14.44 -1.98 -11.46
CA ARG A 18 -15.39 -2.17 -10.34
C ARG A 18 -16.08 -0.88 -9.88
N SER A 19 -15.59 0.29 -10.31
CA SER A 19 -16.04 1.61 -9.87
C SER A 19 -16.70 2.43 -10.97
N THR A 20 -16.75 1.90 -12.20
CA THR A 20 -17.52 2.45 -13.32
C THR A 20 -18.65 1.48 -13.71
N ASP A 21 -19.76 2.00 -14.24
CA ASP A 21 -20.89 1.19 -14.77
C ASP A 21 -20.52 0.56 -16.13
N TRP A 22 -19.30 0.01 -16.23
CA TRP A 22 -18.64 -0.46 -17.44
C TRP A 22 -18.49 -1.99 -17.36
N PRO A 23 -19.59 -2.76 -17.39
CA PRO A 23 -19.56 -4.19 -17.14
C PRO A 23 -18.79 -4.98 -18.20
N GLU A 24 -18.47 -4.38 -19.36
CA GLU A 24 -17.86 -5.05 -20.51
C GLU A 24 -16.38 -4.65 -20.74
N HIS A 25 -15.77 -3.89 -19.82
CA HIS A 25 -14.43 -3.34 -20.00
C HIS A 25 -13.45 -3.83 -18.94
N CYS A 26 -12.96 -5.07 -19.11
CA CYS A 26 -12.12 -5.75 -18.12
C CYS A 26 -10.61 -5.50 -18.26
N ALA A 27 -10.13 -4.89 -19.35
CA ALA A 27 -8.69 -4.75 -19.58
C ALA A 27 -8.25 -3.55 -20.43
N LEU A 28 -7.03 -3.07 -20.19
CA LEU A 28 -6.34 -2.02 -20.95
C LEU A 28 -5.07 -2.59 -21.59
N GLY A 29 -4.85 -2.30 -22.88
CA GLY A 29 -3.61 -2.64 -23.59
C GLY A 29 -2.59 -1.52 -23.50
N VAL A 30 -1.34 -1.85 -23.23
CA VAL A 30 -0.20 -0.95 -23.34
C VAL A 30 0.79 -1.52 -24.34
N VAL A 31 1.01 -0.81 -25.45
CA VAL A 31 1.91 -1.21 -26.52
C VAL A 31 3.03 -0.18 -26.66
N ALA A 32 4.28 -0.62 -26.60
CA ALA A 32 5.43 0.22 -26.93
C ALA A 32 5.95 -0.14 -28.32
N HIS A 33 5.97 0.84 -29.21
CA HIS A 33 6.45 0.69 -30.58
C HIS A 33 7.89 1.18 -30.67
N ARG A 34 8.78 0.43 -31.34
CA ARG A 34 10.13 0.88 -31.68
C ARG A 34 10.10 1.92 -32.80
N ARG A 35 9.10 1.81 -33.68
CA ARG A 35 8.86 2.65 -34.85
C ARG A 35 7.36 2.73 -35.08
N TYR A 36 6.83 3.93 -35.18
CA TYR A 36 5.41 4.17 -35.46
C TYR A 36 5.32 5.16 -36.61
N GLY A 37 4.73 4.73 -37.73
CA GLY A 37 4.51 5.59 -38.88
C GLY A 37 3.24 6.43 -38.71
N VAL A 38 3.32 7.74 -38.94
CA VAL A 38 2.14 8.59 -39.15
C VAL A 38 2.38 9.33 -40.47
N ASP A 39 1.48 9.15 -41.44
CA ASP A 39 1.57 9.79 -42.76
C ASP A 39 2.93 9.68 -43.48
N GLY A 40 3.64 8.56 -43.26
CA GLY A 40 4.94 8.28 -43.87
C GLY A 40 6.15 8.86 -43.13
N ILE A 41 5.94 9.47 -41.95
CA ILE A 41 6.99 9.96 -41.06
C ILE A 41 7.20 8.95 -39.93
N ASP A 42 8.45 8.57 -39.71
CA ASP A 42 8.85 7.78 -38.55
C ASP A 42 8.95 8.67 -37.32
N VAL A 43 8.07 8.44 -36.36
CA VAL A 43 8.25 8.96 -35.00
C VAL A 43 8.90 7.90 -34.13
N GLY A 44 9.72 8.36 -33.17
CA GLY A 44 10.53 7.54 -32.28
C GLY A 44 9.71 6.60 -31.38
N PRO A 45 10.27 6.07 -30.27
CA PRO A 45 9.53 5.14 -29.43
C PRO A 45 8.28 5.81 -28.87
N VAL A 46 7.11 5.23 -29.14
CA VAL A 46 5.81 5.73 -28.67
C VAL A 46 5.07 4.63 -27.92
N ILE A 47 4.26 5.06 -26.96
CA ILE A 47 3.39 4.20 -26.15
C ILE A 47 1.95 4.45 -26.59
N GLU A 48 1.27 3.39 -27.00
CA GLU A 48 -0.15 3.36 -27.39
C GLU A 48 -0.93 2.65 -26.28
N VAL A 49 -1.90 3.34 -25.68
CA VAL A 49 -2.83 2.79 -24.68
C VAL A 49 -4.17 2.54 -25.36
N ILE A 50 -4.66 1.30 -25.33
CA ILE A 50 -5.83 0.84 -26.08
C ILE A 50 -6.91 0.34 -25.12
N GLN A 51 -8.14 0.80 -25.31
CA GLN A 51 -9.31 0.21 -24.65
C GLN A 51 -9.78 -1.02 -25.43
N PHE A 52 -9.98 -2.15 -24.74
CA PHE A 52 -10.60 -3.33 -25.33
C PHE A 52 -12.09 -3.40 -24.96
N GLU A 53 -12.93 -3.66 -25.94
CA GLU A 53 -14.26 -4.25 -25.76
C GLU A 53 -14.11 -5.75 -26.01
N ASP A 54 -14.77 -6.57 -25.18
CA ASP A 54 -14.88 -8.00 -25.48
C ASP A 54 -15.73 -8.14 -26.76
N ASP A 55 -15.04 -8.55 -27.83
CA ASP A 55 -15.50 -8.85 -29.19
C ASP A 55 -15.57 -7.71 -30.24
N GLU A 56 -14.67 -7.88 -31.22
CA GLU A 56 -14.63 -7.36 -32.59
C GLU A 56 -13.86 -6.06 -32.93
N ALA A 57 -13.22 -6.14 -34.10
CA ALA A 57 -12.19 -5.27 -34.67
C ALA A 57 -12.60 -3.81 -34.87
N LEU A 58 -11.61 -2.90 -34.95
CA LEU A 58 -11.49 -1.91 -36.05
C LEU A 58 -10.17 -1.11 -36.00
N TRP A 59 -9.66 -0.82 -37.20
CA TRP A 59 -8.46 -0.06 -37.53
C TRP A 59 -8.83 1.39 -37.88
N ALA A 60 -8.17 2.41 -37.28
CA ALA A 60 -7.78 3.69 -37.92
C ALA A 60 -7.00 4.58 -36.91
N PRO A 61 -5.99 5.37 -37.33
CA PRO A 61 -5.28 6.28 -36.44
C PRO A 61 -6.00 7.63 -36.36
N VAL A 62 -6.16 8.19 -35.16
CA VAL A 62 -6.49 9.61 -34.97
C VAL A 62 -5.44 10.24 -34.08
N GLU A 63 -4.82 11.27 -34.62
CA GLU A 63 -3.83 12.12 -33.97
C GLU A 63 -4.58 13.33 -33.39
N THR A 64 -4.85 13.40 -32.08
CA THR A 64 -5.09 14.70 -31.43
C THR A 64 -4.91 14.71 -29.90
N ASP A 65 -4.57 15.92 -29.45
CA ASP A 65 -4.19 16.45 -28.15
C ASP A 65 -5.27 16.38 -27.03
N LEU A 66 -4.79 16.49 -25.79
CA LEU A 66 -5.33 16.11 -24.48
C LEU A 66 -6.65 16.79 -24.00
N ARG A 67 -7.71 16.89 -24.80
CA ARG A 67 -9.00 17.44 -24.31
C ARG A 67 -10.29 16.68 -24.60
N ASP A 68 -10.29 15.59 -25.36
CA ASP A 68 -11.50 14.81 -25.63
C ASP A 68 -11.47 13.41 -24.99
N LEU A 69 -11.28 13.35 -23.67
CA LEU A 69 -11.57 12.14 -22.92
C LEU A 69 -13.08 11.93 -23.00
N ILE A 70 -13.50 10.85 -23.68
CA ILE A 70 -14.85 10.50 -24.14
C ILE A 70 -15.10 10.86 -25.63
N ALA A 71 -14.26 10.32 -26.53
CA ALA A 71 -14.66 9.59 -27.74
C ALA A 71 -13.42 9.09 -28.53
N GLY A 72 -13.15 7.77 -28.55
CA GLY A 72 -12.24 7.15 -29.52
C GLY A 72 -10.98 6.43 -29.02
N CYS A 73 -11.09 5.64 -27.94
CA CYS A 73 -10.36 4.41 -27.54
C CYS A 73 -8.83 4.22 -27.68
N SER A 74 -8.03 5.20 -28.14
CA SER A 74 -6.55 5.07 -28.14
C SER A 74 -5.82 6.38 -27.83
N LEU A 75 -4.80 6.30 -26.96
CA LEU A 75 -3.89 7.43 -26.66
C LEU A 75 -2.46 7.06 -27.06
N ILE A 76 -1.84 7.89 -27.92
CA ILE A 76 -0.43 7.74 -28.33
C ILE A 76 0.41 8.83 -27.65
N SER A 77 1.51 8.43 -26.99
CA SER A 77 2.40 9.38 -26.32
C SER A 77 3.88 8.97 -26.38
N THR A 78 4.78 9.91 -26.04
CA THR A 78 6.20 9.60 -25.84
C THR A 78 6.41 8.92 -24.48
N PRO A 79 7.60 8.34 -24.19
CA PRO A 79 7.88 7.73 -22.90
C PRO A 79 7.79 8.72 -21.73
N GLU A 80 8.17 9.98 -21.96
CA GLU A 80 8.05 11.04 -20.96
C GLU A 80 6.59 11.45 -20.73
N GLY A 81 5.81 11.59 -21.80
CA GLY A 81 4.38 11.87 -21.71
C GLY A 81 3.61 10.77 -20.99
N ALA A 82 3.93 9.49 -21.23
CA ALA A 82 3.33 8.37 -20.52
C ALA A 82 3.65 8.36 -19.01
N ARG A 83 4.90 8.69 -18.63
CA ARG A 83 5.26 8.83 -17.21
C ARG A 83 4.53 10.00 -16.54
N SER A 84 4.41 11.12 -17.24
CA SER A 84 3.68 12.29 -16.75
C SER A 84 2.19 11.99 -16.59
N LEU A 85 1.59 11.25 -17.53
CA LEU A 85 0.20 10.80 -17.44
C LEU A 85 -0.01 9.87 -16.24
N ALA A 86 0.86 8.88 -16.03
CA ALA A 86 0.77 7.97 -14.89
C ALA A 86 0.85 8.73 -13.55
N ALA A 87 1.78 9.68 -13.42
CA ALA A 87 1.88 10.52 -12.23
C ALA A 87 0.59 11.32 -11.97
N LYS A 88 0.01 11.93 -13.01
CA LYS A 88 -1.24 12.68 -12.91
C LYS A 88 -2.45 11.79 -12.56
N LEU A 89 -2.50 10.56 -13.08
CA LEU A 89 -3.55 9.61 -12.73
C LEU A 89 -3.46 9.17 -11.27
N ILE A 90 -2.25 8.98 -10.74
CA ILE A 90 -2.03 8.71 -9.31
C ILE A 90 -2.47 9.91 -8.47
N GLU A 91 -2.03 11.12 -8.82
CA GLU A 91 -2.46 12.35 -8.12
C GLU A 91 -3.98 12.54 -8.15
N ALA A 92 -4.62 12.25 -9.28
CA ALA A 92 -6.07 12.31 -9.42
C ALA A 92 -6.80 11.23 -8.61
N ALA A 93 -6.24 10.01 -8.53
CA ALA A 93 -6.78 8.95 -7.67
C ALA A 93 -6.65 9.31 -6.19
N ASP A 94 -5.50 9.82 -5.75
CA ASP A 94 -5.28 10.29 -4.39
C ASP A 94 -6.23 11.44 -4.03
N ALA A 95 -6.46 12.37 -4.97
CA ALA A 95 -7.43 13.45 -4.79
C ALA A 95 -8.87 12.94 -4.77
N ALA A 96 -9.21 11.94 -5.61
CA ALA A 96 -10.51 11.30 -5.61
C ALA A 96 -10.77 10.53 -4.30
N ASP A 97 -9.76 9.88 -3.70
CA ASP A 97 -9.86 9.25 -2.39
C ASP A 97 -10.10 10.28 -1.28
N GLN A 98 -9.44 11.43 -1.34
CA GLN A 98 -9.68 12.55 -0.42
C GLN A 98 -11.13 13.07 -0.55
N VAL A 99 -11.59 13.30 -1.78
CA VAL A 99 -12.95 13.79 -2.05
C VAL A 99 -14.02 12.72 -1.74
N ALA A 100 -13.77 11.44 -2.00
CA ALA A 100 -14.66 10.35 -1.63
C ALA A 100 -14.79 10.22 -0.09
N GLY A 101 -13.70 10.49 0.63
CA GLY A 101 -13.71 10.65 2.08
C GLY A 101 -14.55 11.84 2.56
N GLU A 102 -14.63 12.91 1.77
CA GLU A 102 -15.44 14.10 2.06
C GLU A 102 -16.93 13.94 1.68
N VAL A 103 -17.24 13.23 0.58
CA VAL A 103 -18.60 13.12 0.01
C VAL A 103 -19.42 11.99 0.66
N THR A 104 -18.79 10.92 1.16
CA THR A 104 -19.51 9.80 1.79
C THR A 104 -19.68 9.94 3.30
N GLY A 105 -18.94 10.85 3.96
CA GLY A 105 -18.90 10.92 5.43
C GLY A 105 -18.52 9.59 6.11
N PHE A 106 -18.02 8.63 5.34
CA PHE A 106 -17.78 7.25 5.75
C PHE A 106 -16.71 6.60 4.86
N ALA A 107 -15.60 7.30 4.59
CA ALA A 107 -14.34 6.57 4.48
C ALA A 107 -14.12 5.88 5.84
N PRO A 108 -13.78 4.58 5.91
CA PRO A 108 -13.32 4.02 7.17
C PRO A 108 -12.16 4.90 7.61
N ALA A 109 -12.34 5.60 8.74
CA ALA A 109 -11.35 6.56 9.21
C ALA A 109 -9.99 5.87 9.20
N THR A 110 -9.09 6.31 8.31
CA THR A 110 -7.73 5.80 8.31
C THR A 110 -7.17 6.08 9.69
N TYR A 111 -6.81 5.02 10.42
CA TYR A 111 -6.35 5.18 11.79
C TYR A 111 -4.94 5.75 11.77
N ASP A 112 -4.85 7.08 11.94
CA ASP A 112 -3.56 7.76 12.05
C ASP A 112 -2.91 7.42 13.40
N LEU A 113 -2.01 6.44 13.37
CA LEU A 113 -1.25 5.99 14.53
C LEU A 113 -0.35 7.09 15.10
N ILE A 114 0.16 8.00 14.28
CA ILE A 114 0.98 9.13 14.75
C ILE A 114 0.09 10.09 15.53
N ALA A 115 -1.08 10.44 15.01
CA ALA A 115 -2.05 11.27 15.72
C ALA A 115 -2.53 10.60 17.01
N HIS A 116 -2.76 9.27 17.00
CA HIS A 116 -3.07 8.52 18.21
C HIS A 116 -1.97 8.64 19.25
N LEU A 117 -0.71 8.37 18.89
CA LEU A 117 0.44 8.45 19.80
C LEU A 117 0.58 9.84 20.42
N ARG A 118 0.39 10.92 19.62
CA ARG A 118 0.39 12.29 20.16
C ARG A 118 -0.69 12.49 21.22
N ARG A 119 -1.92 12.01 20.99
CA ARG A 119 -3.02 12.08 21.96
C ARG A 119 -2.71 11.24 23.21
N GLN A 120 -2.18 10.03 23.01
CA GLN A 120 -1.84 9.09 24.08
C GLN A 120 -0.73 9.65 24.97
N ILE A 121 0.36 10.18 24.41
CA ILE A 121 1.46 10.82 25.15
C ILE A 121 0.92 11.97 26.00
N ALA A 122 0.08 12.82 25.41
CA ALA A 122 -0.49 13.96 26.13
C ALA A 122 -1.40 13.51 27.28
N PHE A 123 -2.22 12.49 27.08
CA PHE A 123 -3.03 11.90 28.14
C PHE A 123 -2.16 11.25 29.23
N SER A 124 -1.25 10.36 28.84
CA SER A 124 -0.40 9.58 29.73
C SER A 124 0.52 10.47 30.58
N GLY A 125 1.10 11.51 29.98
CA GLY A 125 1.90 12.50 30.70
C GLY A 125 1.11 13.25 31.78
N ARG A 126 -0.16 13.58 31.51
CA ARG A 126 -1.04 14.24 32.49
C ARG A 126 -1.56 13.28 33.56
N THR A 127 -1.90 12.05 33.20
CA THR A 127 -2.56 11.08 34.09
C THR A 127 -1.57 10.33 34.96
N PHE A 128 -0.47 9.83 34.37
CA PHE A 128 0.49 8.94 35.05
C PHE A 128 1.82 9.63 35.36
N GLY A 129 1.96 10.89 34.92
CA GLY A 129 3.13 11.71 35.16
C GLY A 129 4.32 11.44 34.23
N PRO A 130 5.38 12.24 34.36
CA PRO A 130 6.53 12.22 33.46
C PRO A 130 7.47 11.04 33.74
N GLY A 131 8.48 10.89 32.87
CA GLY A 131 9.59 9.95 33.04
C GLY A 131 9.35 8.56 32.46
N SER A 132 10.34 7.68 32.62
CA SER A 132 10.35 6.35 31.99
C SER A 132 9.18 5.45 32.42
N ARG A 133 8.83 5.42 33.71
CA ARG A 133 7.77 4.56 34.29
C ARG A 133 7.84 3.07 33.90
N ALA A 134 8.98 2.60 33.36
CA ALA A 134 9.10 1.27 32.76
C ALA A 134 8.70 0.15 33.73
N GLY A 135 9.12 0.21 35.00
CA GLY A 135 8.74 -0.80 35.98
C GLY A 135 7.23 -0.92 36.21
N GLY A 136 6.52 0.22 36.26
CA GLY A 136 5.06 0.23 36.41
C GLY A 136 4.34 -0.27 35.17
N ILE A 137 4.81 0.10 33.98
CA ILE A 137 4.24 -0.34 32.71
C ILE A 137 4.43 -1.86 32.53
N VAL A 138 5.62 -2.39 32.80
CA VAL A 138 5.91 -3.83 32.72
C VAL A 138 5.05 -4.61 33.73
N ALA A 139 4.91 -4.10 34.96
CA ALA A 139 4.03 -4.71 35.94
C ALA A 139 2.56 -4.73 35.47
N HIS A 140 2.10 -3.66 34.82
CA HIS A 140 0.75 -3.59 34.28
C HIS A 140 0.55 -4.55 33.10
N ILE A 141 1.48 -4.59 32.14
CA ILE A 141 1.46 -5.56 31.03
C ILE A 141 1.39 -6.99 31.58
N THR A 142 2.12 -7.29 32.65
CA THR A 142 2.08 -8.63 33.28
C THR A 142 0.69 -8.97 33.80
N LYS A 143 -0.01 -8.01 34.42
CA LYS A 143 -1.40 -8.17 34.86
C LYS A 143 -2.34 -8.39 33.68
N GLU A 144 -2.25 -7.57 32.62
CA GLU A 144 -3.11 -7.71 31.43
C GLU A 144 -2.89 -9.03 30.70
N LEU A 145 -1.66 -9.59 30.73
CA LEU A 145 -1.40 -10.93 30.22
C LEU A 145 -2.13 -12.03 31.00
N ASP A 146 -2.39 -11.85 32.31
CA ASP A 146 -3.20 -12.79 33.07
C ASP A 146 -4.70 -12.68 32.72
N GLU A 147 -5.17 -11.48 32.36
CA GLU A 147 -6.54 -11.24 31.86
C GLU A 147 -6.74 -11.87 30.48
N ILE A 148 -5.77 -11.73 29.57
CA ILE A 148 -5.75 -12.45 28.28
C ILE A 148 -5.77 -13.97 28.48
N LYS A 149 -5.01 -14.51 29.44
CA LYS A 149 -5.05 -15.96 29.72
C LYS A 149 -6.45 -16.42 30.17
N ALA A 150 -7.18 -15.58 30.89
CA ALA A 150 -8.53 -15.88 31.34
C ALA A 150 -9.56 -15.74 30.19
N ALA A 151 -9.36 -14.78 29.27
CA ALA A 151 -10.27 -14.49 28.18
C ALA A 151 -9.53 -14.19 26.85
N PRO A 152 -8.90 -15.19 26.20
CA PRO A 152 -8.02 -14.94 25.05
C PRO A 152 -8.74 -14.45 23.80
N GLY A 153 -10.05 -14.62 23.71
CA GLY A 153 -10.90 -14.10 22.64
C GLY A 153 -11.40 -12.67 22.87
N ASP A 154 -11.10 -12.06 24.02
CA ASP A 154 -11.49 -10.68 24.30
C ASP A 154 -10.47 -9.71 23.68
N LEU A 155 -10.89 -9.01 22.63
CA LEU A 155 -10.07 -8.03 21.94
C LEU A 155 -9.62 -6.88 22.86
N ALA A 156 -10.42 -6.51 23.87
CA ALA A 156 -10.09 -5.39 24.74
C ALA A 156 -8.79 -5.64 25.52
N GLU A 157 -8.62 -6.85 26.02
CA GLU A 157 -7.44 -7.26 26.79
C GLU A 157 -6.15 -7.20 25.95
N TRP A 158 -6.25 -7.59 24.67
CA TRP A 158 -5.14 -7.44 23.72
C TRP A 158 -4.83 -5.97 23.43
N VAL A 159 -5.86 -5.13 23.30
CA VAL A 159 -5.70 -3.69 23.07
C VAL A 159 -5.05 -3.01 24.27
N ASP A 160 -5.35 -3.43 25.51
CA ASP A 160 -4.70 -2.88 26.71
C ASP A 160 -3.18 -3.13 26.71
N VAL A 161 -2.75 -4.33 26.32
CA VAL A 161 -1.31 -4.62 26.13
C VAL A 161 -0.70 -3.74 25.03
N ILE A 162 -1.40 -3.53 23.90
CA ILE A 162 -0.92 -2.66 22.82
C ILE A 162 -0.74 -1.22 23.32
N LEU A 163 -1.73 -0.68 24.03
CA LEU A 163 -1.67 0.68 24.56
C LEU A 163 -0.54 0.84 25.58
N LEU A 164 -0.36 -0.12 26.48
CA LEU A 164 0.74 -0.12 27.45
C LEU A 164 2.11 -0.24 26.78
N ALA A 165 2.23 -1.05 25.72
CA ALA A 165 3.47 -1.19 24.95
C ALA A 165 3.83 0.12 24.22
N LEU A 166 2.85 0.80 23.61
CA LEU A 166 3.04 2.12 23.00
C LEU A 166 3.42 3.17 24.05
N ASP A 167 2.82 3.11 25.25
CA ASP A 167 3.18 3.98 26.35
C ASP A 167 4.65 3.79 26.79
N GLY A 168 5.08 2.53 26.90
CA GLY A 168 6.48 2.20 27.17
C GLY A 168 7.42 2.69 26.07
N ALA A 169 7.03 2.57 24.80
CA ALA A 169 7.85 2.92 23.65
C ALA A 169 8.21 4.42 23.61
N TRP A 170 7.23 5.32 23.72
CA TRP A 170 7.53 6.76 23.68
C TRP A 170 8.30 7.21 24.93
N ARG A 171 8.11 6.56 26.08
CA ARG A 171 8.82 6.86 27.34
C ARG A 171 10.31 6.52 27.32
N THR A 172 10.80 5.86 26.28
CA THR A 172 12.23 5.76 25.98
C THR A 172 12.85 7.09 25.51
N GLY A 173 12.02 8.08 25.20
CA GLY A 173 12.40 9.35 24.58
C GLY A 173 12.14 9.39 23.06
N ALA A 174 11.55 8.34 22.48
CA ALA A 174 11.21 8.28 21.07
C ALA A 174 10.02 9.21 20.72
N SER A 175 10.09 9.87 19.57
CA SER A 175 8.96 10.62 19.02
C SER A 175 7.90 9.67 18.46
N PRO A 176 6.63 10.12 18.28
CA PRO A 176 5.60 9.34 17.62
C PRO A 176 6.04 8.74 16.28
N GLU A 177 6.72 9.53 15.44
CA GLU A 177 7.22 9.12 14.12
C GLU A 177 8.32 8.05 14.25
N ALA A 178 9.19 8.19 15.25
CA ALA A 178 10.23 7.20 15.53
C ALA A 178 9.63 5.87 16.02
N VAL A 179 8.57 5.91 16.84
CA VAL A 179 7.83 4.71 17.27
C VAL A 179 7.19 4.00 16.08
N VAL A 180 6.49 4.73 15.21
CA VAL A 180 5.86 4.15 14.01
C VAL A 180 6.90 3.58 13.05
N THR A 181 8.00 4.30 12.83
CA THR A 181 9.12 3.83 11.99
C THR A 181 9.74 2.55 12.58
N ALA A 182 9.96 2.50 13.89
CA ALA A 182 10.50 1.32 14.56
C ALA A 182 9.54 0.13 14.47
N LEU A 183 8.23 0.36 14.59
CA LEU A 183 7.20 -0.66 14.42
C LEU A 183 7.25 -1.26 13.00
N ALA A 184 7.22 -0.41 11.97
CA ALA A 184 7.28 -0.84 10.57
C ALA A 184 8.59 -1.57 10.24
N ALA A 185 9.74 -1.02 10.68
CA ALA A 185 11.04 -1.65 10.46
C ALA A 185 11.16 -3.00 11.17
N LYS A 186 10.60 -3.11 12.38
CA LYS A 186 10.59 -4.37 13.13
C LYS A 186 9.74 -5.44 12.45
N GLN A 187 8.59 -5.05 11.89
CA GLN A 187 7.74 -5.95 11.11
C GLN A 187 8.45 -6.44 9.85
N ALA A 188 9.01 -5.53 9.04
CA ALA A 188 9.78 -5.90 7.85
C ALA A 188 10.98 -6.82 8.18
N LYS A 189 11.66 -6.58 9.31
CA LYS A 189 12.71 -7.47 9.80
C LYS A 189 12.19 -8.85 10.20
N ASN A 190 10.97 -8.94 10.73
CA ASN A 190 10.39 -10.23 11.09
C ASN A 190 9.98 -11.02 9.84
N GLU A 191 9.44 -10.36 8.82
CA GLU A 191 9.03 -10.97 7.54
C GLU A 191 10.21 -11.52 6.73
N THR A 192 11.41 -10.97 6.93
CA THR A 192 12.64 -11.43 6.26
C THR A 192 13.37 -12.57 6.98
N ARG A 193 12.86 -13.03 8.14
CA ARG A 193 13.45 -14.14 8.89
C ARG A 193 12.99 -15.49 8.36
N SER A 194 13.79 -16.52 8.62
CA SER A 194 13.35 -17.91 8.48
C SER A 194 12.56 -18.32 9.71
N TRP A 195 11.36 -18.84 9.47
CA TRP A 195 10.45 -19.37 10.48
C TRP A 195 10.21 -20.87 10.21
N PRO A 196 10.06 -21.71 11.25
CA PRO A 196 9.65 -23.09 11.06
C PRO A 196 8.21 -23.18 10.54
N ASP A 197 7.82 -24.31 9.93
CA ASP A 197 6.41 -24.53 9.58
C ASP A 197 5.59 -24.59 10.86
N TRP A 198 4.63 -23.67 10.99
CA TRP A 198 3.78 -23.56 12.17
C TRP A 198 2.96 -24.84 12.41
N ARG A 199 2.70 -25.64 11.37
CA ARG A 199 1.97 -26.92 11.49
C ARG A 199 2.76 -27.99 12.23
N GLU A 200 4.07 -27.84 12.34
CA GLU A 200 4.95 -28.75 13.06
C GLU A 200 5.20 -28.30 14.51
N MET A 201 4.72 -27.11 14.88
CA MET A 201 4.87 -26.53 16.22
C MET A 201 3.64 -26.85 17.10
N PRO A 202 3.78 -26.87 18.44
CA PRO A 202 2.63 -26.99 19.33
C PRO A 202 1.64 -25.84 19.09
N GLU A 203 0.33 -26.14 19.07
CA GLU A 203 -0.75 -25.19 18.74
C GLU A 203 -0.68 -23.90 19.59
N ASP A 204 -0.45 -24.03 20.90
CA ASP A 204 -0.28 -22.91 21.84
C ASP A 204 1.19 -22.64 22.21
N GLY A 205 2.12 -23.23 21.47
CA GLY A 205 3.56 -23.07 21.70
C GLY A 205 4.12 -21.80 21.06
N PRO A 206 5.18 -21.20 21.65
CA PRO A 206 5.87 -20.10 20.99
C PRO A 206 6.55 -20.61 19.71
N ILE A 207 6.40 -19.84 18.63
CA ILE A 207 7.16 -20.04 17.39
C ILE A 207 8.27 -19.00 17.34
N GLU A 208 9.52 -19.44 17.34
CA GLU A 208 10.68 -18.55 17.23
C GLU A 208 11.34 -18.67 15.84
N HIS A 209 11.88 -17.56 15.35
CA HIS A 209 12.73 -17.57 14.15
C HIS A 209 13.97 -18.44 14.33
N VAL A 210 14.39 -19.12 13.26
CA VAL A 210 15.59 -19.94 13.25
C VAL A 210 16.82 -19.04 13.41
N ARG A 211 17.65 -19.35 14.41
CA ARG A 211 18.91 -18.64 14.65
C ARG A 211 20.01 -19.31 13.83
N SER A 212 20.69 -18.56 12.97
CA SER A 212 21.91 -19.03 12.33
C SER A 212 23.03 -19.13 13.37
N GLU A 213 23.44 -20.35 13.71
CA GLU A 213 24.67 -20.58 14.47
C GLU A 213 25.85 -20.24 13.55
N VAL A 214 26.39 -19.03 13.66
CA VAL A 214 27.74 -18.77 13.15
C VAL A 214 28.70 -19.34 14.18
N PRO A 215 29.53 -20.35 13.86
CA PRO A 215 30.53 -20.85 14.81
C PRO A 215 31.47 -19.69 15.16
N SER A 216 31.58 -19.33 16.44
CA SER A 216 32.56 -18.32 16.84
C SER A 216 33.96 -18.90 16.56
N CYS A 217 34.73 -18.26 15.69
CA CYS A 217 36.16 -18.52 15.61
C CYS A 217 36.77 -18.21 17.00
N ARG A 218 37.29 -19.23 17.68
CA ARG A 218 38.05 -19.08 18.92
C ARG A 218 39.49 -18.74 18.62
#